data_AF-A0A350I470-F1
#
_entry.id   AF-A0A350I470-F1
#
_cell.length_a   1.000
_cell.length_b   1.000
_cell.length_c   1.000
_cell.angle_alpha   90.00
_cell.angle_beta   90.00
_cell.angle_gamma   90.00
#
_symmetry.space_group_name_H-M   'P 1'
#
loop_
_entity.id
_entity.type
_entity.pdbx_description
1 polymer ?
#
loop_
_entity_poly.entity_id
_entity_poly.type
_entity_poly.pdbx_seq_one_letter_code
_entity_poly.pdbx_strand_id
1 'polypeptide(L)'
;AHTDFGKHIIPGAIKTHKLSSYVFQGYWEDVGTIKAFFDANLDLTSMLPKFNFFDMDSPVFTRPRFLPASKVNGGVIENTLLSDGCIVHKARLKECMLGIRSIVGADTDMQRVVMMGADYYESLQSIAKHQEEGEPSVGIGPRTRVVNAIIDKNARIGSDCVISPDGKPNEMDSELFHVRDGIIVIPKNTVIPNGTVI
;
A
#
# COMPACT_ATOMS: atom_id res chain seq x y z
N ALA A 1 9.09 38.59 -5.92
CA ALA A 1 8.48 37.86 -4.80
C ALA A 1 9.29 36.60 -4.53
N HIS A 2 9.70 36.34 -3.29
CA HIS A 2 10.36 35.08 -2.94
C HIS A 2 9.29 34.01 -2.72
N THR A 3 9.37 32.91 -3.47
CA THR A 3 8.30 31.88 -3.49
C THR A 3 8.71 30.54 -2.88
N ASP A 4 9.99 30.34 -2.55
CA ASP A 4 10.53 29.06 -2.06
C ASP A 4 11.38 29.28 -0.81
N PHE A 5 11.08 28.54 0.25
CA PHE A 5 11.75 28.71 1.54
C PHE A 5 13.24 28.34 1.46
N GLY A 6 13.57 27.20 0.85
CA GLY A 6 14.93 26.68 0.80
C GLY A 6 15.83 27.41 -0.19
N LYS A 7 15.31 27.76 -1.37
CA LYS A 7 16.08 28.37 -2.47
C LYS A 7 16.13 29.89 -2.42
N HIS A 8 15.15 30.54 -1.82
CA HIS A 8 15.07 32.00 -1.80
C HIS A 8 15.18 32.60 -0.39
N ILE A 9 14.40 32.09 0.57
CA ILE A 9 14.34 32.69 1.91
C ILE A 9 15.61 32.39 2.72
N ILE A 10 16.04 31.13 2.80
CA ILE A 10 17.26 30.75 3.55
C ILE A 10 18.49 31.50 3.01
N PRO A 11 18.81 31.51 1.69
CA PRO A 11 19.97 32.23 1.19
C PRO A 11 19.91 33.76 1.40
N GLY A 12 18.71 34.35 1.38
CA GLY A 12 18.52 35.77 1.71
C GLY A 12 18.76 36.06 3.19
N ALA A 13 18.28 35.17 4.07
CA ALA A 13 18.40 35.30 5.51
C ALA A 13 19.85 35.15 6.00
N ILE A 14 20.69 34.34 5.34
CA ILE A 14 22.14 34.22 5.63
C ILE A 14 22.83 35.59 5.71
N LYS A 15 22.41 36.54 4.86
CA LYS A 15 23.04 37.87 4.77
C LYS A 15 22.54 38.85 5.83
N THR A 16 21.39 38.60 6.44
CA THR A 16 20.64 39.59 7.23
C THR A 16 20.34 39.14 8.66
N HIS A 17 20.41 37.84 8.94
CA HIS A 17 20.03 37.23 10.20
C HIS A 17 21.07 36.20 10.65
N LYS A 18 21.08 35.89 11.95
CA LYS A 18 21.88 34.79 12.48
C LYS A 18 21.20 33.47 12.18
N LEU A 19 21.83 32.64 11.33
CA LEU A 19 21.40 31.27 11.06
C LEU A 19 22.28 30.28 11.83
N SER A 20 21.71 29.14 12.20
CA SER A 20 22.43 28.06 12.87
C SER A 20 21.95 26.73 12.32
N SER A 21 22.86 25.76 12.20
CA SER A 21 22.54 24.39 11.79
C SER A 21 22.28 23.51 13.00
N TYR A 22 21.35 22.57 12.86
CA TYR A 22 21.08 21.53 13.85
C TYR A 22 21.35 20.16 13.21
N VAL A 23 22.16 19.33 13.86
CA VAL A 23 22.50 18.00 13.36
C VAL A 23 21.46 17.01 13.88
N PHE A 24 20.71 16.41 12.95
CA PHE A 24 19.76 15.33 13.24
C PHE A 24 20.44 13.98 13.00
N GLN A 25 20.31 13.04 13.95
CA GLN A 25 20.95 11.72 13.91
C GLN A 25 19.94 10.55 13.92
N GLY A 26 18.64 10.84 13.79
CA GLY A 26 17.60 9.83 13.72
C GLY A 26 17.34 9.33 12.31
N TYR A 27 16.41 8.37 12.19
CA TYR A 27 15.90 7.93 10.90
C TYR A 27 15.15 9.07 10.18
N TRP A 28 15.49 9.28 8.92
CA TRP A 28 14.80 10.19 8.01
C TRP A 28 14.87 9.61 6.60
N GLU A 29 13.73 9.57 5.91
CA GLU A 29 13.61 9.07 4.53
C GLU A 29 12.66 9.99 3.77
N ASP A 30 13.04 10.37 2.54
CA ASP A 30 12.17 11.13 1.64
C ASP A 30 11.25 10.19 0.86
N VAL A 31 10.01 10.07 1.33
CA VAL A 31 8.97 9.24 0.69
C VAL A 31 8.25 9.94 -0.47
N GLY A 32 8.88 10.93 -1.10
CA GLY A 32 8.32 11.68 -2.23
C GLY A 32 8.28 10.95 -3.58
N THR A 33 8.94 9.79 -3.71
CA THR A 33 8.92 8.96 -4.92
C THR A 33 8.19 7.63 -4.67
N ILE A 34 7.68 7.00 -5.73
CA ILE A 34 6.99 5.70 -5.60
C ILE A 34 7.92 4.63 -5.03
N LYS A 35 9.17 4.55 -5.51
CA LYS A 35 10.15 3.59 -4.99
C LYS A 35 10.43 3.79 -3.50
N ALA A 36 10.71 5.03 -3.08
CA ALA A 36 11.00 5.33 -1.68
C ALA A 36 9.79 5.06 -0.78
N PHE A 37 8.59 5.45 -1.20
CA PHE A 37 7.35 5.13 -0.49
C PHE A 37 7.17 3.62 -0.34
N PHE A 38 7.33 2.86 -1.42
CA PHE A 38 7.16 1.41 -1.43
C PHE A 38 8.17 0.71 -0.52
N ASP A 39 9.45 1.03 -0.66
CA ASP A 39 10.52 0.44 0.15
C ASP A 39 10.37 0.77 1.63
N ALA A 40 10.06 2.03 1.96
CA ALA A 40 9.86 2.44 3.35
C ALA A 40 8.70 1.71 4.02
N ASN A 41 7.61 1.44 3.29
CA ASN A 41 6.47 0.67 3.81
C ASN A 41 6.80 -0.83 3.95
N LEU A 42 7.54 -1.42 3.01
CA LEU A 42 7.96 -2.82 3.12
C LEU A 42 9.03 -3.04 4.20
N ASP A 43 9.89 -2.06 4.46
CA ASP A 43 10.89 -2.10 5.54
C ASP A 43 10.23 -2.34 6.91
N LEU A 44 9.02 -1.81 7.12
CA LEU A 44 8.22 -2.04 8.34
C LEU A 44 7.89 -3.52 8.59
N THR A 45 7.91 -4.35 7.55
CA THR A 45 7.65 -5.80 7.67
C THR A 45 8.87 -6.59 8.10
N SER A 46 10.05 -5.98 8.10
CA SER A 46 11.29 -6.62 8.53
C SER A 46 11.29 -6.87 10.04
N MET A 47 12.15 -7.79 10.49
CA MET A 47 12.31 -8.10 11.90
C MET A 47 12.82 -6.90 12.72
N LEU A 48 13.62 -6.03 12.09
CA LEU A 48 14.21 -4.84 12.70
C LEU A 48 14.04 -3.67 11.72
N PRO A 49 12.85 -3.03 11.69
CA PRO A 49 12.59 -1.94 10.78
C PRO A 49 13.41 -0.71 11.18
N LYS A 50 13.79 0.10 10.19
CA LYS A 50 14.54 1.34 10.42
C LYS A 50 13.70 2.38 11.15
N PHE A 51 12.39 2.36 10.94
CA PHE A 51 11.41 3.18 11.66
C PHE A 51 10.50 2.30 12.52
N ASN A 52 10.32 2.67 13.77
CA ASN A 52 9.56 1.88 14.73
C ASN A 52 8.24 2.56 15.13
N PHE A 53 7.11 2.05 14.62
CA PHE A 53 5.77 2.48 15.05
C PHE A 53 5.37 1.97 16.46
N PHE A 54 6.13 1.04 17.04
CA PHE A 54 5.87 0.47 18.37
C PHE A 54 6.59 1.23 19.50
N ASP A 55 7.21 2.38 19.21
CA ASP A 55 7.79 3.24 20.23
C ASP A 55 6.68 3.91 21.05
N MET A 56 6.57 3.52 22.32
CA MET A 56 5.57 4.03 23.25
C MET A 56 5.97 5.34 23.93
N ASP A 57 7.24 5.73 23.86
CA ASP A 57 7.72 7.01 24.38
C ASP A 57 7.39 8.16 23.41
N SER A 58 7.24 7.85 22.11
CA SER A 58 6.89 8.81 21.07
C SER A 58 5.98 8.19 19.99
N PRO A 59 4.73 7.83 20.35
CA PRO A 59 3.83 7.13 19.43
C PRO A 59 3.34 8.03 18.29
N VAL A 60 3.17 7.43 17.10
CA VAL A 60 2.51 8.07 15.96
C VAL A 60 1.00 7.85 16.05
N PHE A 61 0.24 8.94 16.20
CA PHE A 61 -1.21 8.87 16.32
C PHE A 61 -1.94 8.86 14.97
N THR A 62 -3.10 8.21 14.94
CA THR A 62 -4.04 8.24 13.82
C THR A 62 -5.48 8.26 14.34
N ARG A 63 -6.46 8.43 13.44
CA ARG A 63 -7.88 8.42 13.79
C ARG A 63 -8.28 7.06 14.42
N PRO A 64 -8.90 7.04 15.61
CA PRO A 64 -9.48 5.82 16.17
C PRO A 64 -10.71 5.41 15.33
N ARG A 65 -10.69 4.20 14.77
CA ARG A 65 -11.75 3.70 13.88
C ARG A 65 -12.61 2.59 14.49
N PHE A 66 -12.21 2.04 15.64
CA PHE A 66 -12.89 0.93 16.32
C PHE A 66 -13.19 -0.25 15.38
N LEU A 67 -12.25 -0.55 14.49
CA LEU A 67 -12.37 -1.71 13.61
C LEU A 67 -12.15 -2.99 14.42
N PRO A 68 -12.78 -4.12 14.02
CA PRO A 68 -12.57 -5.39 14.70
C PRO A 68 -11.15 -5.90 14.47
N ALA A 69 -10.76 -6.91 15.25
CA ALA A 69 -9.55 -7.66 14.99
C ALA A 69 -9.56 -8.26 13.58
N SER A 70 -8.39 -8.35 12.96
CA SER A 70 -8.22 -8.97 11.66
C SER A 70 -8.47 -10.48 11.72
N LYS A 71 -9.18 -11.00 10.72
CA LYS A 71 -9.57 -12.40 10.61
C LYS A 71 -8.69 -13.10 9.59
N VAL A 72 -7.93 -14.09 10.05
CA VAL A 72 -7.10 -14.96 9.20
C VAL A 72 -7.69 -16.37 9.22
N ASN A 73 -8.33 -16.77 8.12
CA ASN A 73 -9.00 -18.06 7.97
C ASN A 73 -8.10 -19.07 7.24
N GLY A 74 -6.87 -19.23 7.73
CA GLY A 74 -5.84 -20.08 7.14
C GLY A 74 -5.00 -19.37 6.08
N GLY A 75 -3.86 -19.98 5.73
CA GLY A 75 -2.86 -19.42 4.83
C GLY A 75 -1.44 -19.50 5.40
N VAL A 76 -0.50 -18.88 4.70
CA VAL A 76 0.90 -18.71 5.14
C VAL A 76 1.20 -17.22 5.16
N ILE A 77 1.70 -16.71 6.29
CA ILE A 77 2.03 -15.29 6.48
C ILE A 77 3.50 -15.22 6.91
N GLU A 78 4.33 -14.60 6.09
CA GLU A 78 5.77 -14.44 6.31
C GLU A 78 6.12 -12.94 6.20
N ASN A 79 6.78 -12.38 7.21
CA ASN A 79 7.22 -10.97 7.23
C ASN A 79 6.13 -10.02 6.72
N THR A 80 4.98 -9.98 7.39
CA THR A 80 3.80 -9.26 6.87
C THR A 80 3.07 -8.57 8.01
N LEU A 81 2.64 -7.33 7.77
CA LEU A 81 1.83 -6.54 8.70
C LEU A 81 0.36 -6.56 8.27
N LEU A 82 -0.54 -6.80 9.23
CA LEU A 82 -1.98 -6.71 9.04
C LEU A 82 -2.53 -5.62 9.94
N SER A 83 -3.09 -4.57 9.35
CA SER A 83 -3.83 -3.53 10.06
C SER A 83 -5.20 -4.05 10.51
N ASP A 84 -5.93 -3.27 11.30
CA ASP A 84 -7.26 -3.64 11.81
C ASP A 84 -8.28 -3.97 10.70
N GLY A 85 -9.17 -4.91 10.99
CA GLY A 85 -10.31 -5.25 10.14
C GLY A 85 -9.96 -6.00 8.84
N CYS A 86 -8.75 -6.52 8.70
CA CYS A 86 -8.43 -7.32 7.51
C CYS A 86 -9.18 -8.66 7.52
N ILE A 87 -9.48 -9.20 6.34
CA ILE A 87 -10.03 -10.53 6.15
C ILE A 87 -9.14 -11.26 5.13
N VAL A 88 -8.39 -12.24 5.62
CA VAL A 88 -7.51 -13.08 4.78
C VAL A 88 -8.06 -14.50 4.79
N HIS A 89 -8.28 -15.07 3.61
CA HIS A 89 -8.81 -16.43 3.47
C HIS A 89 -7.84 -17.29 2.68
N LYS A 90 -7.20 -18.29 3.31
CA LYS A 90 -6.34 -19.28 2.65
C LYS A 90 -5.31 -18.70 1.65
N ALA A 91 -4.71 -17.56 1.98
CA ALA A 91 -3.75 -16.87 1.10
C ALA A 91 -2.30 -17.07 1.55
N ARG A 92 -1.35 -16.92 0.63
CA ARG A 92 0.09 -16.84 0.92
C ARG A 92 0.50 -15.37 0.83
N LEU A 93 1.01 -14.82 1.93
CA LEU A 93 1.47 -13.43 2.03
C LEU A 93 2.95 -13.44 2.44
N LYS A 94 3.80 -12.78 1.66
CA LYS A 94 5.22 -12.63 1.94
C LYS A 94 5.67 -11.20 1.72
N GLU A 95 6.27 -10.57 2.73
CA GLU A 95 6.72 -9.18 2.64
C GLU A 95 5.57 -8.25 2.24
N CYS A 96 4.42 -8.36 2.92
CA CYS A 96 3.24 -7.56 2.60
C CYS A 96 2.88 -6.59 3.73
N MET A 97 2.34 -5.43 3.38
CA MET A 97 1.69 -4.52 4.30
C MET A 97 0.23 -4.37 3.89
N LEU A 98 -0.69 -4.87 4.73
CA LEU A 98 -2.12 -4.77 4.51
C LEU A 98 -2.69 -3.67 5.38
N GLY A 99 -3.18 -2.61 4.73
CA GLY A 99 -3.91 -1.51 5.32
C GLY A 99 -5.29 -1.94 5.83
N ILE A 100 -5.95 -1.04 6.54
CA ILE A 100 -7.23 -1.32 7.21
C ILE A 100 -8.28 -1.89 6.24
N ARG A 101 -9.09 -2.84 6.72
CA ARG A 101 -10.18 -3.46 5.94
C ARG A 101 -9.75 -4.17 4.65
N SER A 102 -8.48 -4.54 4.51
CA SER A 102 -8.02 -5.30 3.35
C SER A 102 -8.71 -6.66 3.30
N ILE A 103 -9.23 -7.04 2.13
CA ILE A 103 -9.85 -8.35 1.90
C ILE A 103 -9.00 -9.10 0.87
N VAL A 104 -8.60 -10.32 1.21
CA VAL A 104 -7.79 -11.20 0.36
C VAL A 104 -8.48 -12.56 0.23
N GLY A 105 -8.81 -12.91 -1.02
CA GLY A 105 -9.50 -14.14 -1.40
C GLY A 105 -8.66 -15.42 -1.28
N ALA A 106 -9.36 -16.55 -1.43
CA ALA A 106 -8.80 -17.90 -1.36
C ALA A 106 -7.66 -18.12 -2.35
N ASP A 107 -6.62 -18.86 -1.94
CA ASP A 107 -5.58 -19.37 -2.83
C ASP A 107 -4.83 -18.26 -3.60
N THR A 108 -4.85 -17.04 -3.06
CA THR A 108 -4.13 -15.88 -3.58
C THR A 108 -2.71 -15.84 -3.04
N ASP A 109 -1.76 -15.46 -3.89
CA ASP A 109 -0.33 -15.33 -3.55
C ASP A 109 0.12 -13.87 -3.73
N MET A 110 0.54 -13.24 -2.64
CA MET A 110 1.01 -11.87 -2.62
C MET A 110 2.45 -11.83 -2.12
N GLN A 111 3.33 -11.21 -2.90
CA GLN A 111 4.73 -11.02 -2.56
C GLN A 111 5.13 -9.57 -2.76
N ARG A 112 5.68 -8.92 -1.72
CA ARG A 112 6.13 -7.51 -1.80
C ARG A 112 4.99 -6.60 -2.24
N VAL A 113 3.94 -6.52 -1.42
CA VAL A 113 2.73 -5.75 -1.74
C VAL A 113 2.40 -4.78 -0.63
N VAL A 114 2.19 -3.53 -1.00
CA VAL A 114 1.62 -2.50 -0.12
C VAL A 114 0.17 -2.29 -0.52
N MET A 115 -0.76 -2.87 0.24
CA MET A 115 -2.20 -2.73 0.01
C MET A 115 -2.75 -1.66 0.95
N MET A 116 -3.24 -0.55 0.41
CA MET A 116 -3.73 0.58 1.22
C MET A 116 -5.05 0.30 1.95
N GLY A 117 -5.73 -0.78 1.58
CA GLY A 117 -6.95 -1.28 2.21
C GLY A 117 -8.23 -0.66 1.64
N ALA A 118 -9.24 -0.49 2.48
CA ALA A 118 -10.54 0.03 2.04
C ALA A 118 -11.14 1.06 3.02
N ASP A 119 -11.85 2.03 2.45
CA ASP A 119 -12.57 3.06 3.19
C ASP A 119 -13.83 2.48 3.88
N TYR A 120 -14.36 1.35 3.40
CA TYR A 120 -15.57 0.67 3.89
C TYR A 120 -15.53 -0.84 3.62
N TYR A 121 -16.42 -1.60 4.26
CA TYR A 121 -16.76 -2.97 3.83
C TYR A 121 -17.99 -2.90 2.91
N GLU A 122 -18.06 -3.77 1.92
CA GLU A 122 -19.25 -3.88 1.08
C GLU A 122 -20.40 -4.57 1.81
N SER A 123 -21.63 -4.13 1.58
CA SER A 123 -22.82 -4.82 2.04
C SER A 123 -23.07 -6.08 1.19
N LEU A 124 -23.76 -7.08 1.76
CA LEU A 124 -24.13 -8.28 1.01
C LEU A 124 -24.93 -7.97 -0.26
N GLN A 125 -25.79 -6.93 -0.22
CA GLN A 125 -26.55 -6.47 -1.38
C GLN A 125 -25.63 -5.87 -2.46
N SER A 126 -24.64 -5.06 -2.05
CA SER A 126 -23.67 -4.48 -2.97
C SER A 126 -22.81 -5.57 -3.62
N ILE A 127 -22.40 -6.57 -2.85
CA ILE A 127 -21.63 -7.71 -3.37
C ILE A 127 -22.46 -8.49 -4.40
N ALA A 128 -23.72 -8.82 -4.07
CA ALA A 128 -24.60 -9.55 -4.97
C ALA A 128 -24.83 -8.78 -6.28
N LYS A 129 -25.06 -7.47 -6.19
CA LYS A 129 -25.22 -6.61 -7.36
C LYS A 129 -23.99 -6.61 -8.26
N HIS A 130 -22.79 -6.39 -7.70
CA HIS A 130 -21.56 -6.39 -8.49
C HIS A 130 -21.31 -7.76 -9.13
N GLN A 131 -21.63 -8.86 -8.42
CA GLN A 131 -21.54 -10.21 -9.00
C GLN A 131 -22.48 -10.41 -10.20
N GLU A 132 -23.71 -9.89 -10.13
CA GLU A 132 -24.66 -9.89 -11.27
C GLU A 132 -24.14 -9.06 -12.46
N GLU A 133 -23.46 -7.95 -12.18
CA GLU A 133 -22.85 -7.06 -13.18
C GLU A 133 -21.48 -7.56 -13.69
N GLY A 134 -20.97 -8.68 -13.13
CA GLY A 134 -19.66 -9.24 -13.48
C GLY A 134 -18.47 -8.46 -12.89
N GLU A 135 -18.72 -7.53 -11.98
CA GLU A 135 -17.70 -6.73 -11.31
C GLU A 135 -17.17 -7.41 -10.03
N PRO A 136 -15.85 -7.41 -9.80
CA PRO A 136 -15.28 -7.90 -8.55
C PRO A 136 -15.66 -7.06 -7.32
N SER A 137 -15.70 -7.72 -6.17
CA SER A 137 -15.76 -7.06 -4.87
C SER A 137 -14.47 -6.30 -4.55
N VAL A 138 -14.54 -5.36 -3.60
CA VAL A 138 -13.37 -4.64 -3.08
C VAL A 138 -12.40 -5.62 -2.44
N GLY A 139 -11.12 -5.45 -2.76
CA GLY A 139 -10.03 -6.31 -2.32
C GLY A 139 -9.47 -7.14 -3.46
N ILE A 140 -8.82 -8.25 -3.08
CA ILE A 140 -8.19 -9.18 -4.01
C ILE A 140 -9.04 -10.43 -4.13
N GLY A 141 -9.49 -10.74 -5.35
CA GLY A 141 -10.23 -11.95 -5.67
C GLY A 141 -9.39 -13.22 -5.47
N PRO A 142 -10.05 -14.40 -5.47
CA PRO A 142 -9.38 -15.68 -5.27
C PRO A 142 -8.46 -16.07 -6.45
N ARG A 143 -7.47 -16.92 -6.17
CA ARG A 143 -6.51 -17.47 -7.15
C ARG A 143 -5.74 -16.40 -7.92
N THR A 144 -5.55 -15.24 -7.29
CA THR A 144 -4.84 -14.12 -7.89
C THR A 144 -3.39 -14.11 -7.41
N ARG A 145 -2.46 -13.72 -8.29
CA ARG A 145 -1.05 -13.53 -7.95
C ARG A 145 -0.67 -12.06 -8.08
N VAL A 146 -0.07 -11.49 -7.03
CA VAL A 146 0.38 -10.09 -7.00
C VAL A 146 1.83 -10.02 -6.54
N VAL A 147 2.70 -9.40 -7.35
CA VAL A 147 4.13 -9.25 -7.05
C VAL A 147 4.55 -7.81 -7.27
N ASN A 148 5.28 -7.22 -6.31
CA ASN A 148 5.86 -5.88 -6.41
C ASN A 148 4.83 -4.80 -6.79
N ALA A 149 3.80 -4.64 -5.95
CA ALA A 149 2.70 -3.74 -6.26
C ALA A 149 2.26 -2.86 -5.07
N ILE A 150 1.81 -1.66 -5.39
CA ILE A 150 0.98 -0.81 -4.53
C ILE A 150 -0.46 -0.95 -5.01
N ILE A 151 -1.33 -1.39 -4.11
CA ILE A 151 -2.77 -1.48 -4.37
C ILE A 151 -3.45 -0.38 -3.57
N ASP A 152 -3.91 0.67 -4.24
CA ASP A 152 -4.57 1.79 -3.57
C ASP A 152 -6.01 1.43 -3.14
N LYS A 153 -6.63 2.35 -2.41
CA LYS A 153 -7.86 2.09 -1.68
C LYS A 153 -9.01 1.67 -2.58
N ASN A 154 -9.82 0.76 -2.05
CA ASN A 154 -11.07 0.32 -2.68
C ASN A 154 -10.88 -0.31 -4.07
N ALA A 155 -9.66 -0.68 -4.46
CA ALA A 155 -9.43 -1.42 -5.68
C ALA A 155 -10.21 -2.74 -5.65
N ARG A 156 -10.72 -3.15 -6.81
CA ARG A 156 -11.52 -4.35 -7.04
C ARG A 156 -10.76 -5.25 -7.99
N ILE A 157 -9.95 -6.15 -7.44
CA ILE A 157 -9.15 -7.06 -8.26
C ILE A 157 -9.90 -8.39 -8.37
N GLY A 158 -10.15 -8.80 -9.60
CA GLY A 158 -10.87 -10.02 -9.92
C GLY A 158 -10.17 -11.30 -9.49
N SER A 159 -10.85 -12.41 -9.75
CA SER A 159 -10.30 -13.76 -9.59
C SER A 159 -9.29 -14.06 -10.71
N ASP A 160 -8.37 -15.00 -10.45
CA ASP A 160 -7.47 -15.54 -11.48
C ASP A 160 -6.58 -14.47 -12.16
N CYS A 161 -6.35 -13.34 -11.49
CA CYS A 161 -5.52 -12.27 -12.04
C CYS A 161 -4.03 -12.54 -11.80
N VAL A 162 -3.18 -12.01 -12.67
CA VAL A 162 -1.73 -11.98 -12.47
C VAL A 162 -1.27 -10.53 -12.58
N ILE A 163 -0.71 -9.99 -11.51
CA ILE A 163 -0.22 -8.62 -11.43
C ILE A 163 1.27 -8.69 -11.11
N SER A 164 2.12 -8.43 -12.10
CA SER A 164 3.58 -8.45 -11.93
C SER A 164 4.25 -7.38 -12.77
N PRO A 165 5.37 -6.77 -12.34
CA PRO A 165 6.17 -5.92 -13.22
C PRO A 165 6.97 -6.70 -14.27
N ASP A 166 6.98 -8.04 -14.21
CA ASP A 166 7.77 -8.86 -15.13
C ASP A 166 7.44 -8.56 -16.60
N GLY A 167 8.49 -8.39 -17.41
CA GLY A 167 8.38 -8.09 -18.84
C GLY A 167 7.96 -6.66 -19.18
N LYS A 168 7.81 -5.76 -18.19
CA LYS A 168 7.42 -4.36 -18.42
C LYS A 168 8.60 -3.40 -18.31
N PRO A 169 8.53 -2.23 -18.98
CA PRO A 169 9.47 -1.15 -18.71
C PRO A 169 9.28 -0.59 -17.29
N ASN A 170 10.30 0.06 -16.75
CA ASN A 170 10.26 0.65 -15.41
C ASN A 170 9.21 1.77 -15.27
N GLU A 171 8.87 2.41 -16.39
CA GLU A 171 7.91 3.51 -16.47
C GLU A 171 6.88 3.18 -17.55
N MET A 172 5.61 3.12 -17.16
CA MET A 172 4.49 2.86 -18.06
C MET A 172 3.20 3.43 -17.50
N ASP A 173 2.35 3.95 -18.39
CA ASP A 173 0.99 4.33 -18.05
C ASP A 173 0.00 3.47 -18.82
N SER A 174 -1.01 2.99 -18.11
CA SER A 174 -2.17 2.28 -18.65
C SER A 174 -3.44 2.86 -18.03
N GLU A 175 -4.58 2.49 -18.58
CA GLU A 175 -5.89 2.90 -18.05
C GLU A 175 -6.13 2.32 -16.64
N LEU A 176 -5.66 1.10 -16.40
CA LEU A 176 -5.93 0.35 -15.16
C LEU A 176 -4.78 0.38 -14.15
N PHE A 177 -3.57 0.71 -14.59
CA PHE A 177 -2.39 0.67 -13.72
C PHE A 177 -1.28 1.57 -14.24
N HIS A 178 -0.33 1.87 -13.35
CA HIS A 178 0.92 2.53 -13.70
C HIS A 178 2.10 1.64 -13.31
N VAL A 179 3.21 1.75 -14.03
CA VAL A 179 4.50 1.23 -13.58
C VAL A 179 5.38 2.43 -13.28
N ARG A 180 5.96 2.46 -12.07
CA ARG A 180 6.94 3.46 -11.64
C ARG A 180 8.08 2.74 -10.95
N ASP A 181 9.31 2.94 -11.40
CA ASP A 181 10.51 2.24 -10.88
C ASP A 181 10.35 0.71 -10.80
N GLY A 182 9.63 0.11 -11.75
CA GLY A 182 9.37 -1.34 -11.76
C GLY A 182 8.37 -1.81 -10.69
N ILE A 183 7.58 -0.91 -10.12
CA ILE A 183 6.49 -1.19 -9.17
C ILE A 183 5.16 -0.96 -9.87
N ILE A 184 4.24 -1.93 -9.78
CA ILE A 184 2.87 -1.77 -10.28
C ILE A 184 2.08 -0.93 -9.28
N VAL A 185 1.40 0.10 -9.75
CA VAL A 185 0.48 0.92 -8.95
C VAL A 185 -0.93 0.75 -9.51
N ILE A 186 -1.81 0.13 -8.73
CA ILE A 186 -3.24 0.05 -9.03
C ILE A 186 -3.94 1.24 -8.36
N PRO A 187 -4.52 2.18 -9.13
CA PRO A 187 -5.15 3.37 -8.59
C PRO A 187 -6.39 3.09 -7.72
N LYS A 188 -6.80 4.12 -6.97
CA LYS A 188 -7.99 4.08 -6.12
C LYS A 188 -9.24 3.75 -6.93
N ASN A 189 -10.07 2.86 -6.39
CA ASN A 189 -11.34 2.39 -6.98
C ASN A 189 -11.20 1.68 -8.34
N THR A 190 -9.99 1.36 -8.80
CA THR A 190 -9.80 0.67 -10.07
C THR A 190 -10.42 -0.72 -10.03
N VAL A 191 -11.07 -1.10 -11.12
CA VAL A 191 -11.60 -2.45 -11.35
C VAL A 191 -10.67 -3.21 -12.29
N ILE A 192 -10.09 -4.31 -11.81
CA ILE A 192 -9.32 -5.24 -12.62
C ILE A 192 -10.20 -6.47 -12.87
N PRO A 193 -10.66 -6.71 -14.12
CA PRO A 193 -11.53 -7.84 -14.44
C PRO A 193 -10.91 -9.20 -14.11
N ASN A 194 -11.75 -10.22 -13.95
CA ASN A 194 -11.28 -11.60 -13.73
C ASN A 194 -10.34 -12.06 -14.87
N GLY A 195 -9.31 -12.82 -14.53
CA GLY A 195 -8.35 -13.36 -15.49
C GLY A 195 -7.38 -12.36 -16.08
N THR A 196 -7.39 -11.09 -15.63
CA THR A 196 -6.50 -10.06 -16.18
C THR A 196 -5.05 -10.37 -15.85
N VAL A 197 -4.20 -10.34 -16.88
CA VAL A 197 -2.75 -10.39 -16.74
C VAL A 197 -2.22 -8.99 -16.97
N ILE A 198 -1.77 -8.35 -15.89
CA ILE A 198 -1.02 -7.12 -15.90
C ILE A 198 0.43 -7.52 -16.04
#